data_AF-A0A7C7ECH0-F1
#
_entry.id   AF-A0A7C7ECH0-F1
#
_cell.length_a   1.000
_cell.length_b   1.000
_cell.length_c   1.000
_cell.angle_alpha   90.00
_cell.angle_beta   90.00
_cell.angle_gamma   90.00
#
_symmetry.space_group_name_H-M   'P 1'
#
loop_
_entity.id
_entity.type
_entity.pdbx_description
1 polymer ?
#
loop_
_entity_poly.entity_id
_entity_poly.type
_entity_poly.pdbx_seq_one_letter_code
_entity_poly.pdbx_strand_id
1 'polypeptide(L)'
;MKLFFCLFLAAIILFNTIHVASADNLSESDLGQNQQSVSENVTEKQVLDENMIIKRLFHMILELEKELDDFAVDLSSDDMNSNIEKITQSINAAREKIRKEKEALTEYICNLEREKFSLYLENDNLYKWKLASALVNKISDIYGIELDNVKLNRFEDEHLIPKEAKTQSVCSADWGIIKLDNERFFNPFEKISKAAFEKAMERFRELLINPPEVQVVDVSLPVVSPSLEDDVYKIIDSLAKNSKYKYHISVYDFATNKEINYNATDTIVPASLIKVLYLCTYLEEVEKGNLSLNTVHTLTKNDKYAAGNKVVGTGTLQYQKEGNKYSFETLLSYMISISDNVASNIIIEALGKDRINAAAQKYGMKDTWVYNKFFELKEPENKSTAKDLIIPLLLLENRYIKDQLAQKGIDMMKKTSNKNRIGRLLPKTLTVANKSGTISKLVGDMALIYFPDREPIAMTVLITSKSKGAVNANQAEPEIGKVALNIVQYFQKYKYPSLYINGEKIKDSVAFRYINNVPYIDISGITAVENVNQDKIVLIENKKYYPIDDMVKNIGYSWDIVDNRIIHIYEK
;
A
#
# COMPACT_ATOMS: atom_id res chain seq x y z
N MET A 1 -19.32 -10.99 -46.57
CA MET A 1 -18.56 -11.90 -45.68
C MET A 1 -18.82 -11.59 -44.20
N LYS A 2 -18.57 -10.37 -43.71
CA LYS A 2 -18.95 -9.93 -42.34
C LYS A 2 -20.44 -10.15 -42.03
N LEU A 3 -21.37 -9.68 -42.88
CA LEU A 3 -22.81 -9.93 -42.71
C LEU A 3 -23.18 -11.42 -42.63
N PHE A 4 -22.50 -12.27 -43.41
CA PHE A 4 -22.72 -13.73 -43.39
C PHE A 4 -22.17 -14.35 -42.10
N PHE A 5 -21.06 -13.83 -41.58
CA PHE A 5 -20.50 -14.20 -40.28
C PHE A 5 -21.42 -13.80 -39.12
N CYS A 6 -21.97 -12.57 -39.11
CA CYS A 6 -22.94 -12.14 -38.09
C CYS A 6 -24.24 -12.96 -38.14
N LEU A 7 -24.77 -13.26 -39.34
CA LEU A 7 -25.95 -14.12 -39.50
C LEU A 7 -25.68 -15.58 -39.08
N PHE A 8 -24.47 -16.09 -39.32
CA PHE A 8 -24.04 -17.42 -38.90
C PHE A 8 -23.85 -17.51 -37.38
N LEU A 9 -23.22 -16.52 -36.75
CA LEU A 9 -23.11 -16.44 -35.29
C LEU A 9 -24.48 -16.27 -34.62
N ALA A 10 -25.37 -15.43 -35.18
CA ALA A 10 -26.73 -15.28 -34.69
C ALA A 10 -27.54 -16.60 -34.80
N ALA A 11 -27.23 -17.45 -35.78
CA ALA A 11 -27.81 -18.80 -35.88
C ALA A 11 -27.22 -19.77 -34.85
N ILE A 12 -25.93 -19.67 -34.53
CA ILE A 12 -25.27 -20.46 -33.48
C ILE A 12 -25.79 -20.08 -32.08
N ILE A 13 -25.98 -18.78 -31.81
CA ILE A 13 -26.58 -18.31 -30.56
C ILE A 13 -27.98 -18.88 -30.42
N LEU A 14 -28.83 -18.76 -31.46
CA LEU A 14 -30.15 -19.37 -31.46
C LEU A 14 -30.13 -20.86 -31.12
N PHE A 15 -29.19 -21.61 -31.72
CA PHE A 15 -29.07 -23.05 -31.51
C PHE A 15 -28.66 -23.40 -30.07
N ASN A 16 -27.80 -22.58 -29.45
CA ASN A 16 -27.35 -22.78 -28.08
C ASN A 16 -28.35 -22.27 -27.03
N THR A 17 -29.07 -21.17 -27.25
CA THR A 17 -30.15 -20.70 -26.35
C THR A 17 -31.27 -21.74 -26.25
N ILE A 18 -31.63 -22.36 -27.39
CA ILE A 18 -32.62 -23.46 -27.43
C ILE A 18 -32.12 -24.67 -26.63
N HIS A 19 -30.81 -24.98 -26.67
CA HIS A 19 -30.26 -26.10 -25.93
C HIS A 19 -30.25 -25.88 -24.41
N VAL A 20 -29.91 -24.67 -23.96
CA VAL A 20 -29.98 -24.28 -22.54
C VAL A 20 -31.42 -24.36 -22.02
N ALA A 21 -32.40 -23.85 -22.79
CA ALA A 21 -33.82 -23.95 -22.45
C ALA A 21 -34.38 -25.40 -22.52
N SER A 22 -33.76 -26.30 -23.28
CA SER A 22 -34.18 -27.71 -23.41
C SER A 22 -33.61 -28.63 -22.33
N ALA A 23 -32.51 -28.24 -21.66
CA ALA A 23 -31.88 -29.02 -20.60
C ALA A 23 -32.76 -29.09 -19.34
N ASP A 24 -33.56 -28.04 -19.07
CA ASP A 24 -34.53 -27.99 -17.97
C ASP A 24 -35.74 -28.93 -18.16
N ASN A 25 -36.04 -29.37 -19.38
CA ASN A 25 -37.15 -30.30 -19.66
C ASN A 25 -36.77 -31.78 -19.50
N LEU A 26 -35.52 -32.11 -19.17
CA LEU A 26 -35.02 -33.48 -19.08
C LEU A 26 -34.86 -34.00 -17.64
N SER A 27 -35.19 -33.23 -16.60
CA SER A 27 -34.96 -33.62 -15.20
C SER A 27 -36.15 -34.24 -14.46
N GLU A 28 -37.33 -34.39 -15.06
CA GLU A 28 -38.51 -34.93 -14.36
C GLU A 28 -38.70 -36.45 -14.45
N SER A 29 -37.95 -37.21 -15.28
CA SER A 29 -38.27 -38.63 -15.49
C SER A 29 -37.28 -39.67 -14.95
N ASP A 30 -36.06 -39.34 -14.51
CA ASP A 30 -35.05 -40.38 -14.24
C ASP A 30 -34.18 -40.13 -13.00
N LEU A 31 -34.74 -40.15 -11.79
CA LEU A 31 -33.92 -40.31 -10.57
C LEU A 31 -34.60 -41.21 -9.51
N GLY A 32 -34.60 -42.51 -9.81
CA GLY A 32 -34.79 -43.56 -8.82
C GLY A 32 -33.47 -43.92 -8.11
N GLN A 33 -33.42 -43.62 -6.81
CA GLN A 33 -32.56 -44.16 -5.76
C GLN A 33 -31.04 -43.88 -5.75
N ASN A 34 -30.59 -43.47 -4.54
CA ASN A 34 -29.23 -43.32 -4.04
C ASN A 34 -28.36 -42.24 -4.69
N GLN A 35 -28.25 -41.06 -4.05
CA GLN A 35 -27.04 -40.21 -4.02
C GLN A 35 -27.29 -38.95 -3.17
N GLN A 36 -26.73 -38.90 -1.96
CA GLN A 36 -26.80 -37.69 -1.10
C GLN A 36 -25.42 -37.01 -0.91
N SER A 37 -24.34 -37.59 -1.45
CA SER A 37 -22.99 -37.02 -1.41
C SER A 37 -22.34 -36.79 -2.80
N VAL A 38 -22.95 -37.31 -3.86
CA VAL A 38 -22.58 -37.01 -5.26
C VAL A 38 -23.43 -35.86 -5.80
N SER A 39 -24.63 -35.66 -5.28
CA SER A 39 -25.57 -34.62 -5.72
C SER A 39 -25.07 -33.19 -5.46
N GLU A 40 -24.42 -32.91 -4.32
CA GLU A 40 -23.91 -31.57 -3.98
C GLU A 40 -22.74 -31.13 -4.88
N ASN A 41 -21.80 -32.05 -5.18
CA ASN A 41 -20.67 -31.74 -6.07
C ASN A 41 -21.08 -31.69 -7.55
N VAL A 42 -22.13 -32.41 -7.95
CA VAL A 42 -22.67 -32.37 -9.31
C VAL A 42 -23.49 -31.09 -9.52
N THR A 43 -24.27 -30.64 -8.53
CA THR A 43 -25.01 -29.37 -8.59
C THR A 43 -24.09 -28.15 -8.58
N GLU A 44 -23.06 -28.09 -7.73
CA GLU A 44 -22.10 -26.96 -7.78
C GLU A 44 -21.37 -26.87 -9.13
N LYS A 45 -20.99 -28.01 -9.70
CA LYS A 45 -20.31 -28.06 -11.00
C LYS A 45 -21.24 -27.72 -12.16
N GLN A 46 -22.49 -28.19 -12.15
CA GLN A 46 -23.52 -27.81 -13.12
C GLN A 46 -23.84 -26.32 -13.06
N VAL A 47 -23.99 -25.75 -11.87
CA VAL A 47 -24.22 -24.31 -11.67
C VAL A 47 -23.02 -23.47 -12.15
N LEU A 48 -21.79 -23.94 -11.98
CA LEU A 48 -20.59 -23.30 -12.53
C LEU A 48 -20.53 -23.36 -14.06
N ASP A 49 -20.88 -24.51 -14.65
CA ASP A 49 -20.91 -24.69 -16.11
C ASP A 49 -22.04 -23.87 -16.76
N GLU A 50 -23.22 -23.78 -16.15
CA GLU A 50 -24.34 -22.94 -16.59
C GLU A 50 -24.01 -21.44 -16.54
N ASN A 51 -23.42 -20.95 -15.43
CA ASN A 51 -22.98 -19.55 -15.35
C ASN A 51 -21.92 -19.20 -16.41
N MET A 52 -21.03 -20.15 -16.72
CA MET A 52 -20.04 -19.97 -17.78
C MET A 52 -20.68 -19.95 -19.18
N ILE A 53 -21.69 -20.79 -19.44
CA ILE A 53 -22.43 -20.81 -20.71
C ILE A 53 -23.23 -19.52 -20.89
N ILE A 54 -23.97 -19.09 -19.86
CA ILE A 54 -24.73 -17.84 -19.86
C ILE A 54 -23.80 -16.65 -20.16
N LYS A 55 -22.65 -16.57 -19.49
CA LYS A 55 -21.66 -15.51 -19.72
C LYS A 55 -21.14 -15.51 -21.16
N ARG A 56 -20.84 -16.67 -21.73
CA ARG A 56 -20.39 -16.79 -23.12
C ARG A 56 -21.47 -16.37 -24.12
N LEU A 57 -22.72 -16.81 -23.92
CA LEU A 57 -23.84 -16.43 -24.77
C LEU A 57 -24.10 -14.93 -24.74
N PHE A 58 -24.06 -14.32 -23.55
CA PHE A 58 -24.23 -12.88 -23.39
C PHE A 58 -23.08 -12.10 -24.06
N HIS A 59 -21.84 -12.55 -23.92
CA HIS A 59 -20.69 -11.92 -24.56
C HIS A 59 -20.77 -12.00 -26.10
N MET A 60 -21.17 -13.16 -26.64
CA MET A 60 -21.39 -13.32 -28.09
C MET A 60 -22.50 -12.39 -28.61
N ILE A 61 -23.57 -12.17 -27.82
CA ILE A 61 -24.62 -11.19 -28.15
C ILE A 61 -24.02 -9.78 -28.22
N LEU A 62 -23.21 -9.37 -27.24
CA LEU A 62 -22.58 -8.04 -27.20
C LEU A 62 -21.60 -7.82 -28.36
N GLU A 63 -20.80 -8.83 -28.71
CA GLU A 63 -19.89 -8.78 -29.86
C GLU A 63 -20.66 -8.59 -31.17
N LEU A 64 -21.80 -9.27 -31.33
CA LEU A 64 -22.65 -9.11 -32.50
C LEU A 64 -23.34 -7.75 -32.55
N GLU A 65 -23.83 -7.22 -31.42
CA GLU A 65 -24.39 -5.86 -31.35
C GLU A 65 -23.34 -4.84 -31.84
N LYS A 66 -22.10 -4.96 -31.36
CA LYS A 66 -20.98 -4.11 -31.77
C LYS A 66 -20.63 -4.26 -33.25
N GLU A 67 -20.49 -5.48 -33.77
CA GLU A 67 -20.19 -5.71 -35.18
C GLU A 67 -21.28 -5.15 -36.11
N LEU A 68 -22.55 -5.20 -35.69
CA LEU A 68 -23.67 -4.63 -36.43
C LEU A 68 -23.66 -3.10 -36.40
N ASP A 69 -23.27 -2.50 -35.28
CA ASP A 69 -23.13 -1.04 -35.15
C ASP A 69 -21.96 -0.51 -36.00
N ASP A 70 -20.79 -1.16 -35.93
CA ASP A 70 -19.63 -0.83 -36.78
C ASP A 70 -19.98 -0.94 -38.28
N PHE A 71 -20.73 -1.98 -38.65
CA PHE A 71 -21.19 -2.17 -40.04
C PHE A 71 -22.22 -1.12 -40.48
N ALA A 72 -23.09 -0.65 -39.57
CA ALA A 72 -24.06 0.41 -39.85
C ALA A 72 -23.37 1.78 -40.06
N VAL A 73 -22.27 2.04 -39.34
CA VAL A 73 -21.43 3.24 -39.53
C VAL A 73 -20.72 3.20 -40.89
N ASP A 74 -20.11 2.07 -41.25
CA ASP A 74 -19.44 1.90 -42.55
C ASP A 74 -20.40 2.14 -43.74
N LEU A 75 -21.66 1.68 -43.64
CA LEU A 75 -22.69 1.86 -44.68
C LEU A 75 -23.17 3.30 -44.86
N SER A 76 -22.98 4.18 -43.87
CA SER A 76 -23.40 5.58 -43.92
C SER A 76 -22.42 6.50 -44.68
N SER A 77 -21.30 5.94 -45.14
CA SER A 77 -20.19 6.68 -45.76
C SER A 77 -20.09 6.57 -47.30
N ASP A 78 -20.91 5.72 -47.94
CA ASP A 78 -20.89 5.49 -49.39
C ASP A 78 -22.20 5.96 -50.06
N ASP A 79 -22.06 6.79 -51.11
CA ASP A 79 -23.16 7.29 -51.92
C ASP A 79 -23.69 6.22 -52.92
N MET A 80 -25.03 6.03 -52.91
CA MET A 80 -25.91 5.27 -53.84
C MET A 80 -26.04 3.73 -53.75
N ASN A 81 -27.28 3.25 -53.47
CA ASN A 81 -28.14 2.35 -54.30
C ASN A 81 -29.21 1.58 -53.49
N SER A 82 -30.30 1.11 -54.13
CA SER A 82 -31.41 0.33 -53.51
C SER A 82 -31.02 -0.98 -52.79
N ASN A 83 -29.77 -1.43 -52.92
CA ASN A 83 -29.21 -2.53 -52.13
C ASN A 83 -28.94 -2.13 -50.68
N ILE A 84 -28.66 -0.85 -50.39
CA ILE A 84 -28.48 -0.34 -49.03
C ILE A 84 -29.78 -0.53 -48.24
N GLU A 85 -30.94 -0.23 -48.82
CA GLU A 85 -32.23 -0.38 -48.12
C GLU A 85 -32.52 -1.83 -47.71
N LYS A 86 -32.22 -2.81 -48.58
CA LYS A 86 -32.36 -4.24 -48.26
C LYS A 86 -31.34 -4.70 -47.21
N ILE A 87 -30.13 -4.16 -47.24
CA ILE A 87 -29.08 -4.45 -46.26
C ILE A 87 -29.46 -3.85 -44.90
N THR A 88 -29.92 -2.60 -44.85
CA THR A 88 -30.44 -1.93 -43.66
C THR A 88 -31.64 -2.68 -43.08
N GLN A 89 -32.59 -3.14 -43.91
CA GLN A 89 -33.71 -3.97 -43.46
C GLN A 89 -33.22 -5.29 -42.85
N SER A 90 -32.22 -5.94 -43.46
CA SER A 90 -31.64 -7.19 -42.94
C SER A 90 -30.87 -6.97 -41.63
N ILE A 91 -30.14 -5.86 -41.49
CA ILE A 91 -29.46 -5.44 -40.26
C ILE A 91 -30.49 -5.18 -39.15
N ASN A 92 -31.57 -4.46 -39.46
CA ASN A 92 -32.62 -4.18 -38.49
C ASN A 92 -33.35 -5.46 -38.06
N ALA A 93 -33.59 -6.40 -38.98
CA ALA A 93 -34.15 -7.71 -38.64
C ALA A 93 -33.19 -8.53 -37.76
N ALA A 94 -31.88 -8.47 -38.02
CA ALA A 94 -30.86 -9.12 -37.18
C ALA A 94 -30.77 -8.50 -35.78
N ARG A 95 -30.77 -7.15 -35.69
CA ARG A 95 -30.84 -6.40 -34.42
C ARG A 95 -32.07 -6.80 -33.61
N GLU A 96 -33.23 -6.86 -34.24
CA GLU A 96 -34.48 -7.24 -33.58
C GLU A 96 -34.45 -8.68 -33.07
N LYS A 97 -33.80 -9.59 -33.81
CA LYS A 97 -33.62 -10.99 -33.37
C LYS A 97 -32.66 -11.09 -32.19
N ILE A 98 -31.52 -10.40 -32.25
CA ILE A 98 -30.53 -10.36 -31.17
C ILE A 98 -31.13 -9.74 -29.90
N ARG A 99 -31.91 -8.65 -30.04
CA ARG A 99 -32.65 -8.03 -28.94
C ARG A 99 -33.58 -9.01 -28.26
N LYS A 100 -34.37 -9.79 -29.02
CA LYS A 100 -35.28 -10.81 -28.45
C LYS A 100 -34.54 -11.93 -27.72
N GLU A 101 -33.40 -12.38 -28.24
CA GLU A 101 -32.56 -13.38 -27.56
C GLU A 101 -31.94 -12.82 -26.28
N LYS A 102 -31.46 -11.56 -26.30
CA LYS A 102 -30.95 -10.85 -25.12
C LYS A 102 -32.03 -10.72 -24.05
N GLU A 103 -33.27 -10.40 -24.45
CA GLU A 103 -34.43 -10.34 -23.55
C GLU A 103 -34.75 -11.72 -22.96
N ALA A 104 -34.81 -12.77 -23.77
CA ALA A 104 -35.07 -14.13 -23.30
C ALA A 104 -34.00 -14.62 -22.31
N LEU A 105 -32.72 -14.37 -22.62
CA LEU A 105 -31.61 -14.72 -21.73
C LEU A 105 -31.62 -13.89 -20.45
N THR A 106 -32.01 -12.61 -20.53
CA THR A 106 -32.20 -11.75 -19.36
C THR A 106 -33.29 -12.28 -18.44
N GLU A 107 -34.44 -12.68 -18.99
CA GLU A 107 -35.53 -13.28 -18.20
C GLU A 107 -35.08 -14.58 -17.52
N TYR A 108 -34.33 -15.41 -18.23
CA TYR A 108 -33.77 -16.64 -17.68
C TYR A 108 -32.85 -16.36 -16.48
N ILE A 109 -31.91 -15.42 -16.61
CA ILE A 109 -31.01 -15.01 -15.51
C ILE A 109 -31.81 -14.47 -14.32
N CYS A 110 -32.84 -13.66 -14.58
CA CYS A 110 -33.69 -13.09 -13.53
C CYS A 110 -34.45 -14.19 -12.77
N ASN A 111 -34.99 -15.19 -13.47
CA ASN A 111 -35.70 -16.30 -12.83
C ASN A 111 -34.75 -17.16 -11.98
N LEU A 112 -33.55 -17.47 -12.48
CA LEU A 112 -32.53 -18.19 -11.71
C LEU A 112 -32.15 -17.47 -10.41
N GLU A 113 -31.87 -16.17 -10.47
CA GLU A 113 -31.54 -15.41 -9.27
C GLU A 113 -32.75 -15.26 -8.33
N ARG A 114 -33.98 -15.13 -8.86
CA ARG A 114 -35.20 -15.17 -8.04
C ARG A 114 -35.35 -16.48 -7.27
N GLU A 115 -35.19 -17.61 -7.94
CA GLU A 115 -35.24 -18.93 -7.31
C GLU A 115 -34.15 -19.10 -6.26
N LYS A 116 -32.92 -18.71 -6.57
CA LYS A 116 -31.79 -18.74 -5.63
C LYS A 116 -32.06 -17.96 -4.34
N PHE A 117 -32.72 -16.81 -4.43
CA PHE A 117 -33.03 -15.97 -3.27
C PHE A 117 -34.38 -16.28 -2.60
N SER A 118 -35.28 -17.01 -3.27
CA SER A 118 -36.61 -17.36 -2.76
C SER A 118 -36.57 -17.99 -1.35
N LEU A 119 -35.69 -18.97 -1.14
CA LEU A 119 -35.49 -19.64 0.15
C LEU A 119 -34.96 -18.70 1.24
N TYR A 120 -34.16 -17.70 0.89
CA TYR A 120 -33.66 -16.70 1.84
C TYR A 120 -34.74 -15.66 2.20
N LEU A 121 -35.63 -15.34 1.27
CA LEU A 121 -36.78 -14.46 1.48
C LEU A 121 -37.86 -15.12 2.35
N GLU A 122 -38.18 -16.39 2.11
CA GLU A 122 -39.17 -17.13 2.89
C GLU A 122 -38.77 -17.28 4.36
N ASN A 123 -37.46 -17.38 4.63
CA ASN A 123 -36.90 -17.49 5.97
C ASN A 123 -36.51 -16.14 6.61
N ASP A 124 -36.85 -15.01 5.98
CA ASP A 124 -36.53 -13.66 6.44
C ASP A 124 -35.02 -13.50 6.78
N ASN A 125 -34.13 -13.99 5.92
CA ASN A 125 -32.69 -14.06 6.17
C ASN A 125 -31.84 -13.36 5.08
N LEU A 126 -32.48 -12.60 4.20
CA LEU A 126 -31.80 -11.87 3.13
C LEU A 126 -31.55 -10.40 3.52
N TYR A 127 -30.29 -10.07 3.79
CA TYR A 127 -29.86 -8.71 4.10
C TYR A 127 -29.60 -7.89 2.83
N LYS A 128 -29.82 -6.57 2.89
CA LYS A 128 -29.59 -5.64 1.77
C LYS A 128 -28.19 -5.80 1.17
N TRP A 129 -27.12 -5.86 1.98
CA TRP A 129 -25.75 -6.00 1.48
C TRP A 129 -25.50 -7.31 0.71
N LYS A 130 -26.16 -8.41 1.10
CA LYS A 130 -26.00 -9.72 0.45
C LYS A 130 -26.61 -9.73 -0.95
N LEU A 131 -27.82 -9.16 -1.07
CA LEU A 131 -28.50 -9.04 -2.35
C LEU A 131 -27.75 -8.08 -3.29
N ALA A 132 -27.33 -6.92 -2.76
CA ALA A 132 -26.51 -5.97 -3.52
C ALA A 132 -25.24 -6.61 -4.07
N SER A 133 -24.50 -7.34 -3.22
CA SER A 133 -23.27 -8.03 -3.61
C SER A 133 -23.50 -9.02 -4.75
N ALA A 134 -24.52 -9.87 -4.64
CA ALA A 134 -24.80 -10.88 -5.64
C ALA A 134 -25.22 -10.30 -7.00
N LEU A 135 -26.16 -9.35 -7.01
CA LEU A 135 -26.68 -8.79 -8.26
C LEU A 135 -25.64 -7.91 -8.97
N VAL A 136 -24.90 -7.10 -8.23
CA VAL A 136 -23.83 -6.26 -8.80
C VAL A 136 -22.70 -7.11 -9.37
N ASN A 137 -22.26 -8.15 -8.67
CA ASN A 137 -21.24 -9.06 -9.20
C ASN A 137 -21.71 -9.71 -10.51
N LYS A 138 -22.99 -10.15 -10.59
CA LYS A 138 -23.52 -10.75 -11.81
C LYS A 138 -23.51 -9.79 -13.00
N ILE A 139 -23.98 -8.56 -12.83
CA ILE A 139 -23.92 -7.53 -13.88
C ILE A 139 -22.47 -7.29 -14.30
N SER A 140 -21.58 -7.16 -13.32
CA SER A 140 -20.17 -6.89 -13.56
C SER A 140 -19.48 -8.02 -14.31
N ASP A 141 -19.80 -9.27 -13.99
CA ASP A 141 -19.26 -10.46 -14.64
C ASP A 141 -19.73 -10.59 -16.09
N ILE A 142 -20.96 -10.21 -16.38
CA ILE A 142 -21.56 -10.24 -17.74
C ILE A 142 -20.93 -9.16 -18.63
N TYR A 143 -20.80 -7.95 -18.10
CA TYR A 143 -20.34 -6.79 -18.86
C TYR A 143 -18.83 -6.54 -18.77
N GLY A 144 -18.10 -7.32 -17.95
CA GLY A 144 -16.68 -7.13 -17.72
C GLY A 144 -16.35 -5.83 -16.99
N ILE A 145 -17.24 -5.37 -16.10
CA ILE A 145 -17.05 -4.14 -15.32
C ILE A 145 -16.09 -4.43 -14.17
N GLU A 146 -14.95 -3.76 -14.15
CA GLU A 146 -14.04 -3.78 -13.01
C GLU A 146 -14.56 -2.83 -11.92
N LEU A 147 -15.20 -3.39 -10.91
CA LEU A 147 -15.86 -2.62 -9.84
C LEU A 147 -14.92 -1.69 -9.06
N ASP A 148 -13.64 -2.03 -8.98
CA ASP A 148 -12.62 -1.21 -8.30
C ASP A 148 -12.32 0.13 -9.02
N ASN A 149 -12.74 0.27 -10.27
CA ASN A 149 -12.46 1.43 -11.12
C ASN A 149 -13.69 2.32 -11.34
N VAL A 150 -14.81 2.02 -10.69
CA VAL A 150 -16.04 2.80 -10.81
C VAL A 150 -15.95 4.01 -9.87
N LYS A 151 -16.28 5.20 -10.38
CA LYS A 151 -16.47 6.38 -9.54
C LYS A 151 -17.80 6.24 -8.81
N LEU A 152 -17.74 6.21 -7.48
CA LEU A 152 -18.87 5.83 -6.63
C LEU A 152 -19.29 6.95 -5.67
N ASN A 153 -20.61 7.13 -5.48
CA ASN A 153 -21.15 8.07 -4.49
C ASN A 153 -21.28 7.39 -3.13
N ARG A 154 -20.57 7.90 -2.12
CA ARG A 154 -20.60 7.35 -0.76
C ARG A 154 -21.84 7.79 0.01
N PHE A 155 -22.27 6.98 0.97
CA PHE A 155 -23.43 7.21 1.84
C PHE A 155 -23.08 6.94 3.31
N GLU A 156 -23.89 7.47 4.23
CA GLU A 156 -23.50 7.76 5.63
C GLU A 156 -23.13 6.50 6.44
N ASP A 157 -23.78 5.37 6.19
CA ASP A 157 -23.55 4.10 6.88
C ASP A 157 -22.72 3.08 6.08
N GLU A 158 -22.04 3.52 5.02
CA GLU A 158 -21.21 2.64 4.17
C GLU A 158 -20.13 1.88 4.98
N HIS A 159 -19.67 2.48 6.07
CA HIS A 159 -18.69 1.90 6.99
C HIS A 159 -19.21 0.67 7.76
N LEU A 160 -20.53 0.48 7.84
CA LEU A 160 -21.15 -0.68 8.47
C LEU A 160 -21.23 -1.88 7.51
N ILE A 161 -21.00 -1.68 6.20
CA ILE A 161 -21.05 -2.75 5.22
C ILE A 161 -19.84 -3.69 5.42
N PRO A 162 -20.04 -5.02 5.40
CA PRO A 162 -18.93 -5.97 5.36
C PRO A 162 -17.93 -5.62 4.26
N LYS A 163 -16.64 -5.72 4.57
CA LYS A 163 -15.56 -5.23 3.69
C LYS A 163 -15.63 -5.84 2.28
N GLU A 164 -15.97 -7.12 2.21
CA GLU A 164 -16.14 -7.92 1.00
C GLU A 164 -17.32 -7.52 0.11
N ALA A 165 -18.28 -6.73 0.63
CA ALA A 165 -19.49 -6.31 -0.06
C ALA A 165 -19.59 -4.78 -0.21
N LYS A 166 -18.57 -4.04 0.23
CA LYS A 166 -18.58 -2.58 0.30
C LYS A 166 -18.73 -1.95 -1.09
N THR A 167 -17.82 -2.27 -2.01
CA THR A 167 -17.86 -1.76 -3.38
C THR A 167 -19.18 -2.10 -4.07
N GLN A 168 -19.64 -3.35 -3.92
CA GLN A 168 -20.89 -3.79 -4.53
C GLN A 168 -22.11 -3.07 -3.95
N SER A 169 -22.15 -2.83 -2.65
CA SER A 169 -23.26 -2.11 -2.02
C SER A 169 -23.31 -0.66 -2.46
N VAL A 170 -22.15 -0.03 -2.71
CA VAL A 170 -22.11 1.31 -3.27
C VAL A 170 -22.55 1.35 -4.73
N CYS A 171 -22.05 0.45 -5.57
CA CYS A 171 -22.55 0.30 -6.94
C CYS A 171 -24.05 0.02 -6.96
N SER A 172 -24.55 -0.81 -6.04
CA SER A 172 -25.96 -1.15 -5.95
C SER A 172 -26.83 0.08 -5.69
N ALA A 173 -26.37 1.01 -4.84
CA ALA A 173 -27.03 2.28 -4.60
C ALA A 173 -27.00 3.20 -5.83
N ASP A 174 -25.82 3.36 -6.44
CA ASP A 174 -25.64 4.22 -7.63
C ASP A 174 -26.40 3.70 -8.85
N TRP A 175 -26.43 2.39 -9.05
CA TRP A 175 -27.17 1.75 -10.15
C TRP A 175 -28.66 1.64 -9.84
N GLY A 176 -29.08 1.98 -8.61
CA GLY A 176 -30.47 2.01 -8.18
C GLY A 176 -31.07 0.63 -7.87
N ILE A 177 -30.24 -0.42 -7.75
CA ILE A 177 -30.68 -1.78 -7.39
C ILE A 177 -31.26 -1.77 -5.97
N ILE A 178 -30.57 -1.14 -5.02
CA ILE A 178 -31.09 -0.88 -3.68
C ILE A 178 -31.09 0.63 -3.47
N LYS A 179 -32.28 1.20 -3.26
CA LYS A 179 -32.41 2.63 -2.96
C LYS A 179 -31.97 2.93 -1.53
N LEU A 180 -31.30 4.06 -1.35
CA LEU A 180 -30.95 4.58 -0.04
C LEU A 180 -32.20 5.12 0.67
N ASP A 181 -32.31 4.83 1.96
CA ASP A 181 -33.30 5.41 2.84
C ASP A 181 -32.95 6.87 3.10
N ASN A 182 -33.92 7.76 2.86
CA ASN A 182 -33.75 9.21 2.87
C ASN A 182 -32.57 9.70 2.01
N GLU A 183 -32.23 8.97 0.94
CA GLU A 183 -31.10 9.27 0.04
C GLU A 183 -29.73 9.25 0.72
N ARG A 184 -29.64 8.72 1.96
CA ARG A 184 -28.45 8.84 2.83
C ARG A 184 -27.97 7.54 3.44
N PHE A 185 -28.86 6.57 3.67
CA PHE A 185 -28.53 5.35 4.40
C PHE A 185 -28.84 4.10 3.58
N PHE A 186 -27.90 3.17 3.51
CA PHE A 186 -28.07 1.89 2.83
C PHE A 186 -28.69 0.83 3.75
N ASN A 187 -28.45 0.93 5.05
CA ASN A 187 -28.85 0.02 6.11
C ASN A 187 -28.44 -1.44 5.81
N PRO A 188 -27.13 -1.77 5.80
CA PRO A 188 -26.63 -3.04 5.24
C PRO A 188 -27.27 -4.27 5.86
N PHE A 189 -27.47 -4.27 7.18
CA PHE A 189 -28.04 -5.37 7.95
C PHE A 189 -29.57 -5.31 8.08
N GLU A 190 -30.22 -4.40 7.37
CA GLU A 190 -31.67 -4.46 7.23
C GLU A 190 -32.06 -5.61 6.30
N LYS A 191 -33.09 -6.34 6.69
CA LYS A 191 -33.64 -7.43 5.90
C LYS A 191 -34.49 -6.85 4.77
N ILE A 192 -34.36 -7.41 3.58
CA ILE A 192 -35.14 -6.91 2.44
C ILE A 192 -36.57 -7.46 2.48
N SER A 193 -37.55 -6.57 2.37
CA SER A 193 -38.95 -7.00 2.20
C SER A 193 -39.18 -7.61 0.83
N LYS A 194 -40.19 -8.49 0.70
CA LYS A 194 -40.58 -9.07 -0.60
C LYS A 194 -40.85 -8.00 -1.67
N ALA A 195 -41.49 -6.89 -1.28
CA ALA A 195 -41.76 -5.78 -2.20
C ALA A 195 -40.49 -5.03 -2.64
N ALA A 196 -39.52 -4.84 -1.74
CA ALA A 196 -38.24 -4.23 -2.07
C ALA A 196 -37.36 -5.16 -2.92
N PHE A 197 -37.43 -6.47 -2.68
CA PHE A 197 -36.76 -7.48 -3.50
C PHE A 197 -37.24 -7.48 -4.94
N GLU A 198 -38.57 -7.48 -5.19
CA GLU A 198 -39.08 -7.45 -6.57
C GLU A 198 -38.68 -6.15 -7.30
N LYS A 199 -38.61 -5.02 -6.59
CA LYS A 199 -38.10 -3.76 -7.17
C LYS A 199 -36.61 -3.86 -7.54
N ALA A 200 -35.81 -4.50 -6.68
CA ALA A 200 -34.39 -4.74 -6.96
C ALA A 200 -34.20 -5.68 -8.16
N MET A 201 -35.03 -6.72 -8.27
CA MET A 201 -35.02 -7.65 -9.41
C MET A 201 -35.46 -6.98 -10.71
N GLU A 202 -36.45 -6.09 -10.69
CA GLU A 202 -36.84 -5.32 -11.88
C GLU A 202 -35.70 -4.39 -12.32
N ARG A 203 -35.06 -3.70 -11.37
CA ARG A 203 -33.92 -2.85 -11.71
C ARG A 203 -32.73 -3.67 -12.23
N PHE A 204 -32.48 -4.83 -11.65
CA PHE A 204 -31.45 -5.75 -12.13
C PHE A 204 -31.73 -6.20 -13.56
N ARG A 205 -32.99 -6.55 -13.88
CA ARG A 205 -33.44 -6.87 -15.24
C ARG A 205 -33.20 -5.72 -16.21
N GLU A 206 -33.56 -4.49 -15.83
CA GLU A 206 -33.26 -3.30 -16.63
C GLU A 206 -31.76 -3.15 -16.91
N LEU A 207 -30.91 -3.37 -15.90
CA LEU A 207 -29.45 -3.26 -16.00
C LEU A 207 -28.81 -4.40 -16.80
N LEU A 208 -29.46 -5.57 -16.87
CA LEU A 208 -29.06 -6.64 -17.77
C LEU A 208 -29.38 -6.33 -19.24
N ILE A 209 -30.42 -5.55 -19.52
CA ILE A 209 -30.73 -5.12 -20.90
C ILE A 209 -29.86 -3.92 -21.29
N ASN A 210 -29.81 -2.93 -20.40
CA ASN A 210 -29.08 -1.67 -20.56
C ASN A 210 -28.07 -1.54 -19.42
N PRO A 211 -26.78 -1.82 -19.66
CA PRO A 211 -25.78 -1.76 -18.60
C PRO A 211 -25.72 -0.37 -17.96
N PRO A 212 -25.30 -0.29 -16.68
CA PRO A 212 -25.15 1.00 -16.02
C PRO A 212 -24.14 1.87 -16.78
N GLU A 213 -24.41 3.17 -16.90
CA GLU A 213 -23.43 4.15 -17.37
C GLU A 213 -22.33 4.28 -16.31
N VAL A 214 -21.24 3.54 -16.52
CA VAL A 214 -20.06 3.60 -15.67
C VAL A 214 -19.16 4.72 -16.21
N GLN A 215 -19.00 5.79 -15.43
CA GLN A 215 -17.90 6.72 -15.66
C GLN A 215 -16.60 6.00 -15.30
N VAL A 216 -16.03 5.32 -16.29
CA VAL A 216 -14.65 4.84 -16.22
C VAL A 216 -13.79 6.09 -16.24
N VAL A 217 -13.15 6.38 -15.11
CA VAL A 217 -12.12 7.41 -15.09
C VAL A 217 -11.02 6.89 -16.01
N ASP A 218 -10.73 7.60 -17.11
CA ASP A 218 -9.50 7.36 -17.89
C ASP A 218 -8.32 7.78 -17.03
N VAL A 219 -7.96 6.88 -16.13
CA VAL A 219 -6.69 6.89 -15.44
C VAL A 219 -5.75 6.05 -16.27
N SER A 220 -5.07 6.73 -17.20
CA SER A 220 -3.63 6.52 -17.40
C SER A 220 -2.82 6.92 -16.14
N LEU A 221 -3.32 6.55 -14.97
CA LEU A 221 -2.60 6.47 -13.71
C LEU A 221 -2.67 4.98 -13.32
N PRO A 222 -1.56 4.37 -12.93
CA PRO A 222 -1.53 2.94 -12.65
C PRO A 222 -2.52 2.62 -11.52
N VAL A 223 -3.51 1.78 -11.84
CA VAL A 223 -4.17 0.94 -10.84
C VAL A 223 -3.05 0.12 -10.19
N VAL A 224 -2.77 0.35 -8.91
CA VAL A 224 -2.90 -0.59 -7.78
C VAL A 224 -2.55 0.19 -6.50
N SER A 225 -3.30 0.01 -5.42
CA SER A 225 -2.69 -0.35 -4.13
C SER A 225 -3.75 -0.86 -3.12
N PRO A 226 -4.13 -2.14 -3.26
CA PRO A 226 -4.15 -3.05 -2.12
C PRO A 226 -2.78 -3.35 -1.50
N SER A 227 -1.64 -2.87 -2.03
CA SER A 227 -0.34 -3.31 -1.51
C SER A 227 0.85 -2.41 -1.85
N LEU A 228 0.95 -1.26 -1.17
CA LEU A 228 2.21 -0.50 -1.04
C LEU A 228 3.41 -1.43 -0.73
N GLU A 229 3.15 -2.47 0.04
CA GLU A 229 4.06 -3.60 0.25
C GLU A 229 4.38 -4.34 -1.06
N ASP A 230 3.43 -5.00 -1.71
CA ASP A 230 3.70 -5.78 -2.95
C ASP A 230 4.38 -4.96 -4.04
N ASP A 231 4.06 -3.67 -4.19
CA ASP A 231 4.71 -2.81 -5.18
C ASP A 231 6.20 -2.64 -4.88
N VAL A 232 6.53 -2.37 -3.62
CA VAL A 232 7.93 -2.27 -3.18
C VAL A 232 8.61 -3.64 -3.28
N TYR A 233 7.92 -4.75 -2.96
CA TYR A 233 8.44 -6.10 -3.17
C TYR A 233 8.73 -6.38 -4.65
N LYS A 234 7.82 -6.04 -5.57
CA LYS A 234 8.02 -6.19 -7.02
C LYS A 234 9.23 -5.39 -7.50
N ILE A 235 9.40 -4.16 -7.01
CA ILE A 235 10.58 -3.33 -7.30
C ILE A 235 11.86 -4.06 -6.84
N ILE A 236 11.89 -4.53 -5.58
CA ILE A 236 13.06 -5.21 -5.02
C ILE A 236 13.35 -6.52 -5.76
N ASP A 237 12.34 -7.35 -6.00
CA ASP A 237 12.48 -8.63 -6.68
C ASP A 237 13.00 -8.48 -8.11
N SER A 238 12.53 -7.46 -8.84
CA SER A 238 13.01 -7.19 -10.20
C SER A 238 14.52 -6.91 -10.24
N LEU A 239 15.05 -6.26 -9.20
CA LEU A 239 16.48 -5.95 -9.05
C LEU A 239 17.27 -7.13 -8.48
N ALA A 240 16.70 -7.85 -7.52
CA ALA A 240 17.34 -8.96 -6.83
C ALA A 240 17.45 -10.24 -7.68
N LYS A 241 16.53 -10.46 -8.64
CA LYS A 241 16.49 -11.65 -9.51
C LYS A 241 17.77 -11.85 -10.31
N ASN A 242 18.34 -10.77 -10.85
CA ASN A 242 19.55 -10.81 -11.68
C ASN A 242 20.84 -10.46 -10.91
N SER A 243 20.73 -10.16 -9.61
CA SER A 243 21.91 -9.88 -8.78
C SER A 243 22.50 -11.16 -8.20
N LYS A 244 23.83 -11.23 -8.14
CA LYS A 244 24.56 -12.28 -7.40
C LYS A 244 24.54 -12.07 -5.88
N TYR A 245 24.01 -10.94 -5.42
CA TYR A 245 23.92 -10.59 -4.02
C TYR A 245 22.53 -10.86 -3.44
N LYS A 246 22.48 -11.04 -2.13
CA LYS A 246 21.26 -11.11 -1.34
C LYS A 246 21.01 -9.74 -0.71
N TYR A 247 19.76 -9.28 -0.79
CA TYR A 247 19.31 -8.00 -0.27
C TYR A 247 18.57 -8.21 1.05
N HIS A 248 18.82 -7.34 2.02
CA HIS A 248 18.09 -7.22 3.27
C HIS A 248 17.67 -5.76 3.42
N ILE A 249 16.37 -5.50 3.34
CA ILE A 249 15.83 -4.14 3.21
C ILE A 249 14.71 -3.96 4.21
N SER A 250 14.73 -2.84 4.92
CA SER A 250 13.58 -2.35 5.69
C SER A 250 13.29 -0.91 5.27
N VAL A 251 12.02 -0.59 5.04
CA VAL A 251 11.56 0.75 4.69
C VAL A 251 10.40 1.12 5.59
N TYR A 252 10.39 2.34 6.12
CA TYR A 252 9.27 2.88 6.89
C TYR A 252 8.86 4.22 6.31
N ASP A 253 7.57 4.37 6.07
CA ASP A 253 6.97 5.60 5.56
C ASP A 253 6.19 6.34 6.65
N PHE A 254 6.67 7.53 7.01
CA PHE A 254 6.06 8.33 8.08
C PHE A 254 4.69 8.87 7.68
N ALA A 255 4.38 9.00 6.39
CA ALA A 255 3.07 9.44 5.91
C ALA A 255 1.97 8.38 6.11
N THR A 256 2.29 7.09 5.96
CA THR A 256 1.30 6.01 5.89
C THR A 256 1.37 5.01 7.05
N ASN A 257 2.37 5.15 7.94
CA ASN A 257 2.69 4.19 8.99
C ASN A 257 3.05 2.79 8.50
N LYS A 258 3.43 2.65 7.23
CA LYS A 258 3.74 1.34 6.63
C LYS A 258 5.21 1.02 6.77
N GLU A 259 5.49 -0.18 7.27
CA GLU A 259 6.81 -0.79 7.33
C GLU A 259 6.87 -1.95 6.34
N ILE A 260 7.88 -1.99 5.47
CA ILE A 260 8.06 -3.00 4.44
C ILE A 260 9.42 -3.68 4.67
N ASN A 261 9.43 -5.02 4.70
CA ASN A 261 10.57 -5.80 5.17
C ASN A 261 10.96 -6.94 4.23
N TYR A 262 12.00 -6.74 3.41
CA TYR A 262 12.51 -7.76 2.50
C TYR A 262 13.75 -8.47 3.07
N ASN A 263 13.66 -9.76 3.41
CA ASN A 263 14.69 -10.51 4.15
C ASN A 263 15.24 -9.75 5.38
N ALA A 264 14.41 -8.91 5.99
CA ALA A 264 14.87 -7.90 6.94
C ALA A 264 15.22 -8.47 8.32
N THR A 265 14.77 -9.69 8.62
CA THR A 265 14.97 -10.41 9.89
C THR A 265 16.21 -11.30 9.89
N ASP A 266 16.93 -11.41 8.77
CA ASP A 266 18.16 -12.18 8.71
C ASP A 266 19.22 -11.59 9.64
N THR A 267 19.83 -12.44 10.47
CA THR A 267 20.92 -12.03 11.36
C THR A 267 22.18 -11.70 10.57
N ILE A 268 22.72 -10.52 10.80
CA ILE A 268 23.93 -10.00 10.15
C ILE A 268 24.87 -9.35 11.16
N VAL A 269 26.15 -9.22 10.79
CA VAL A 269 27.09 -8.34 11.49
C VAL A 269 26.90 -6.91 10.95
N PRO A 270 26.42 -5.95 11.75
CA PRO A 270 25.88 -4.67 11.28
C PRO A 270 26.94 -3.67 10.82
N ALA A 271 28.23 -4.06 10.80
CA ALA A 271 29.33 -3.16 10.49
C ALA A 271 29.21 -1.83 11.27
N SER A 272 29.39 -0.70 10.59
CA SER A 272 29.25 0.64 11.20
C SER A 272 27.82 1.19 11.23
N LEU A 273 26.81 0.45 10.75
CA LEU A 273 25.41 0.93 10.79
C LEU A 273 24.91 1.02 12.24
N ILE A 274 25.34 0.08 13.10
CA ILE A 274 25.00 0.06 14.54
C ILE A 274 25.43 1.33 15.31
N LYS A 275 26.30 2.17 14.74
CA LYS A 275 26.72 3.42 15.38
C LYS A 275 25.56 4.42 15.55
N VAL A 276 24.48 4.30 14.78
CA VAL A 276 23.28 5.12 14.97
C VAL A 276 22.55 4.74 16.27
N LEU A 277 22.57 3.45 16.68
CA LEU A 277 22.11 3.05 18.00
C LEU A 277 22.94 3.76 19.09
N TYR A 278 24.27 3.79 18.96
CA TYR A 278 25.13 4.44 19.95
C TYR A 278 24.87 5.94 20.04
N LEU A 279 24.61 6.58 18.89
CA LEU A 279 24.19 7.98 18.84
C LEU A 279 22.89 8.19 19.62
N CYS A 280 21.83 7.42 19.32
CA CYS A 280 20.55 7.54 20.02
C CYS A 280 20.70 7.31 21.52
N THR A 281 21.42 6.26 21.93
CA THR A 281 21.67 5.96 23.35
C THR A 281 22.44 7.09 24.03
N TYR A 282 23.47 7.65 23.40
CA TYR A 282 24.21 8.77 23.99
C TYR A 282 23.33 10.03 24.12
N LEU A 283 22.56 10.36 23.10
CA LEU A 283 21.68 11.53 23.12
C LEU A 283 20.56 11.38 24.17
N GLU A 284 20.01 10.18 24.36
CA GLU A 284 19.05 9.90 25.43
C GLU A 284 19.69 10.07 26.82
N GLU A 285 20.94 9.63 27.01
CA GLU A 285 21.65 9.84 28.29
C GLU A 285 22.01 11.31 28.54
N VAL A 286 22.21 12.10 27.47
CA VAL A 286 22.34 13.57 27.58
C VAL A 286 21.01 14.20 27.98
N GLU A 287 19.90 13.78 27.38
CA GLU A 287 18.56 14.25 27.75
C GLU A 287 18.24 13.98 29.23
N LYS A 288 18.62 12.80 29.75
CA LYS A 288 18.49 12.44 31.16
C LYS A 288 19.46 13.18 32.10
N GLY A 289 20.44 13.91 31.56
CA GLY A 289 21.48 14.59 32.33
C GLY A 289 22.60 13.69 32.84
N ASN A 290 22.66 12.43 32.43
CA ASN A 290 23.69 11.47 32.84
C ASN A 290 25.02 11.67 32.09
N LEU A 291 24.96 12.17 30.85
CA LEU A 291 26.11 12.49 30.01
C LEU A 291 25.98 13.92 29.48
N SER A 292 27.08 14.45 28.91
CA SER A 292 27.09 15.79 28.32
C SER A 292 27.89 15.82 27.03
N LEU A 293 27.30 16.45 26.01
CA LEU A 293 27.94 16.71 24.72
C LEU A 293 29.20 17.58 24.84
N ASN A 294 29.26 18.42 25.87
CA ASN A 294 30.35 19.37 26.11
C ASN A 294 31.50 18.78 26.92
N THR A 295 31.32 17.60 27.52
CA THR A 295 32.41 16.91 28.21
C THR A 295 33.56 16.65 27.22
N VAL A 296 34.78 16.88 27.68
CA VAL A 296 35.99 16.78 26.85
C VAL A 296 36.73 15.48 27.16
N HIS A 297 36.94 14.68 26.13
CA HIS A 297 37.83 13.51 26.18
C HIS A 297 39.22 13.90 25.68
N THR A 298 40.25 13.45 26.39
CA THR A 298 41.65 13.58 25.94
C THR A 298 42.07 12.29 25.26
N LEU A 299 42.39 12.35 23.96
CA LEU A 299 42.75 11.17 23.17
C LEU A 299 44.02 10.51 23.74
N THR A 300 43.90 9.26 24.13
CA THR A 300 45.01 8.47 24.68
C THR A 300 45.55 7.46 23.65
N LYS A 301 46.70 6.87 23.97
CA LYS A 301 47.22 5.72 23.24
C LYS A 301 46.23 4.54 23.28
N ASN A 302 45.62 4.27 24.43
CA ASN A 302 44.73 3.13 24.63
C ASN A 302 43.47 3.18 23.77
N ASP A 303 42.94 4.37 23.49
CA ASP A 303 41.76 4.54 22.62
C ASP A 303 41.98 4.01 21.20
N LYS A 304 43.24 3.96 20.75
CA LYS A 304 43.63 3.48 19.43
C LYS A 304 43.79 1.96 19.37
N TYR A 305 43.51 1.25 20.46
CA TYR A 305 43.60 -0.20 20.54
C TYR A 305 42.33 -0.81 21.16
N ALA A 306 41.98 -2.02 20.71
CA ALA A 306 40.87 -2.80 21.25
C ALA A 306 41.33 -4.24 21.44
N ALA A 307 41.38 -4.70 22.70
CA ALA A 307 41.89 -6.03 23.07
C ALA A 307 43.26 -6.36 22.44
N GLY A 308 44.19 -5.39 22.45
CA GLY A 308 45.54 -5.54 21.88
C GLY A 308 45.64 -5.29 20.37
N ASN A 309 44.53 -5.27 19.64
CA ASN A 309 44.52 -4.95 18.21
C ASN A 309 44.49 -3.45 17.98
N LYS A 310 45.26 -2.96 17.00
CA LYS A 310 45.18 -1.56 16.57
C LYS A 310 43.84 -1.32 15.88
N VAL A 311 43.14 -0.26 16.29
CA VAL A 311 41.91 0.19 15.64
C VAL A 311 42.27 0.87 14.33
N VAL A 312 41.81 0.31 13.21
CA VAL A 312 42.14 0.78 11.85
C VAL A 312 40.87 1.06 11.02
N GLY A 313 41.01 1.25 9.70
CA GLY A 313 39.89 1.48 8.80
C GLY A 313 39.47 2.94 8.73
N THR A 314 38.17 3.21 8.75
CA THR A 314 37.63 4.58 8.63
C THR A 314 37.86 5.40 9.90
N GLY A 315 38.03 6.71 9.73
CA GLY A 315 38.30 7.65 10.82
C GLY A 315 39.67 8.30 10.75
N THR A 316 39.78 9.46 11.38
CA THR A 316 41.01 10.25 11.43
C THR A 316 41.71 10.13 12.79
N LEU A 317 40.99 9.81 13.87
CA LEU A 317 41.53 9.80 15.24
C LEU A 317 42.65 8.78 15.46
N GLN A 318 42.65 7.68 14.68
CA GLN A 318 43.76 6.71 14.69
C GLN A 318 45.13 7.35 14.35
N TYR A 319 45.14 8.47 13.62
CA TYR A 319 46.34 9.20 13.20
C TYR A 319 46.62 10.45 14.04
N GLN A 320 45.66 10.90 14.86
CA GLN A 320 45.79 12.15 15.61
C GLN A 320 46.77 12.01 16.77
N LYS A 321 47.42 13.11 17.16
CA LYS A 321 48.37 13.11 18.29
C LYS A 321 47.65 12.82 19.60
N GLU A 322 48.27 12.00 20.43
CA GLU A 322 47.83 11.76 21.82
C GLU A 322 47.87 13.08 22.61
N GLY A 323 46.91 13.28 23.51
CA GLY A 323 46.73 14.53 24.24
C GLY A 323 45.81 15.56 23.55
N ASN A 324 45.46 15.36 22.28
CA ASN A 324 44.43 16.18 21.63
C ASN A 324 43.08 16.02 22.36
N LYS A 325 42.34 17.12 22.47
CA LYS A 325 41.07 17.20 23.22
C LYS A 325 39.89 17.29 22.26
N TYR A 326 38.87 16.49 22.50
CA TYR A 326 37.64 16.46 21.69
C TYR A 326 36.42 16.46 22.60
N SER A 327 35.41 17.29 22.30
CA SER A 327 34.12 17.17 22.96
C SER A 327 33.41 15.88 22.52
N PHE A 328 32.50 15.36 23.35
CA PHE A 328 31.67 14.23 22.95
C PHE A 328 30.77 14.55 21.75
N GLU A 329 30.34 15.80 21.56
CA GLU A 329 29.68 16.23 20.32
C GLU A 329 30.57 16.02 19.09
N THR A 330 31.86 16.35 19.20
CA THR A 330 32.83 16.14 18.11
C THR A 330 33.05 14.65 17.85
N LEU A 331 33.18 13.85 18.91
CA LEU A 331 33.36 12.40 18.79
C LEU A 331 32.14 11.72 18.16
N LEU A 332 30.92 12.08 18.56
CA LEU A 332 29.68 11.61 17.92
C LEU A 332 29.64 12.03 16.45
N SER A 333 30.00 13.28 16.15
CA SER A 333 30.05 13.78 14.77
C SER A 333 31.04 12.98 13.92
N TYR A 334 32.24 12.67 14.42
CA TYR A 334 33.22 11.84 13.71
C TYR A 334 32.76 10.38 13.57
N MET A 335 32.16 9.81 14.63
CA MET A 335 31.59 8.47 14.64
C MET A 335 30.54 8.30 13.52
N ILE A 336 29.73 9.32 13.27
CA ILE A 336 28.66 9.27 12.27
C ILE A 336 29.17 9.69 10.89
N SER A 337 29.72 10.91 10.76
CA SER A 337 29.99 11.53 9.46
C SER A 337 31.12 10.88 8.66
N ILE A 338 32.17 10.42 9.34
CA ILE A 338 33.34 9.75 8.73
C ILE A 338 33.54 8.34 9.27
N SER A 339 32.57 7.81 10.01
CA SER A 339 32.58 6.45 10.55
C SER A 339 33.81 6.14 11.40
N ASP A 340 34.30 7.10 12.19
CA ASP A 340 35.55 6.94 12.94
C ASP A 340 35.46 5.83 13.99
N ASN A 341 36.29 4.79 13.86
CA ASN A 341 36.25 3.62 14.73
C ASN A 341 36.83 3.88 16.13
N VAL A 342 37.80 4.78 16.26
CA VAL A 342 38.35 5.18 17.57
C VAL A 342 37.33 6.01 18.32
N ALA A 343 36.69 6.98 17.65
CA ALA A 343 35.59 7.74 18.24
C ALA A 343 34.46 6.80 18.70
N SER A 344 34.10 5.82 17.87
CA SER A 344 33.07 4.83 18.22
C SER A 344 33.42 4.06 19.49
N ASN A 345 34.67 3.62 19.63
CA ASN A 345 35.13 2.91 20.82
C ASN A 345 35.11 3.79 22.07
N ILE A 346 35.49 5.07 21.97
CA ILE A 346 35.37 6.03 23.08
C ILE A 346 33.90 6.21 23.49
N ILE A 347 32.98 6.30 22.54
CA ILE A 347 31.53 6.38 22.81
C ILE A 347 31.04 5.09 23.50
N ILE A 348 31.46 3.91 23.04
CA ILE A 348 31.09 2.64 23.67
C ILE A 348 31.58 2.58 25.13
N GLU A 349 32.80 3.02 25.40
CA GLU A 349 33.35 3.06 26.77
C GLU A 349 32.59 4.04 27.67
N ALA A 350 32.21 5.21 27.15
CA ALA A 350 31.44 6.19 27.92
C ALA A 350 30.01 5.70 28.25
N LEU A 351 29.42 4.89 27.38
CA LEU A 351 28.08 4.33 27.58
C LEU A 351 28.08 3.05 28.41
N GLY A 352 29.06 2.18 28.19
CA GLY A 352 29.03 0.78 28.60
C GLY A 352 28.15 -0.10 27.69
N LYS A 353 28.61 -1.32 27.40
CA LYS A 353 27.90 -2.28 26.52
C LYS A 353 26.52 -2.67 27.07
N ASP A 354 26.39 -2.83 28.39
CA ASP A 354 25.12 -3.21 29.02
C ASP A 354 24.05 -2.15 28.82
N ARG A 355 24.42 -0.86 28.93
CA ARG A 355 23.50 0.25 28.67
C ARG A 355 23.08 0.29 27.20
N ILE A 356 24.01 0.07 26.28
CA ILE A 356 23.72 0.02 24.84
C ILE A 356 22.76 -1.13 24.52
N ASN A 357 23.01 -2.33 25.06
CA ASN A 357 22.14 -3.48 24.86
C ASN A 357 20.77 -3.27 25.50
N ALA A 358 20.70 -2.72 26.72
CA ALA A 358 19.45 -2.36 27.37
C ALA A 358 18.65 -1.33 26.56
N ALA A 359 19.33 -0.33 25.97
CA ALA A 359 18.70 0.64 25.08
C ALA A 359 18.18 -0.03 23.80
N ALA A 360 18.95 -0.92 23.16
CA ALA A 360 18.50 -1.68 22.00
C ALA A 360 17.20 -2.45 22.30
N GLN A 361 17.15 -3.18 23.42
CA GLN A 361 15.95 -3.91 23.83
C GLN A 361 14.77 -2.97 24.14
N LYS A 362 15.03 -1.87 24.85
CA LYS A 362 14.02 -0.84 25.16
C LYS A 362 13.41 -0.24 23.89
N TYR A 363 14.21 -0.01 22.86
CA TYR A 363 13.75 0.54 21.58
C TYR A 363 13.03 -0.49 20.70
N GLY A 364 13.04 -1.77 21.08
CA GLY A 364 12.44 -2.85 20.30
C GLY A 364 13.37 -3.51 19.29
N MET A 365 14.68 -3.25 19.33
CA MET A 365 15.70 -3.92 18.51
C MET A 365 16.05 -5.30 19.10
N LYS A 366 15.09 -6.24 19.04
CA LYS A 366 15.12 -7.53 19.76
C LYS A 366 16.29 -8.42 19.35
N ASP A 367 16.74 -8.32 18.11
CA ASP A 367 17.79 -9.16 17.52
C ASP A 367 19.17 -8.47 17.53
N THR A 368 19.27 -7.27 18.13
CA THR A 368 20.50 -6.48 18.17
C THR A 368 21.26 -6.64 19.47
N TRP A 369 22.52 -7.05 19.35
CA TRP A 369 23.42 -7.25 20.49
C TRP A 369 24.84 -6.79 20.18
N VAL A 370 25.39 -6.01 21.12
CA VAL A 370 26.74 -5.46 21.09
C VAL A 370 27.60 -6.21 22.10
N TYR A 371 28.50 -7.03 21.58
CA TYR A 371 29.43 -7.84 22.37
C TYR A 371 30.81 -7.21 22.44
N ASN A 372 31.24 -6.57 21.34
CA ASN A 372 32.61 -6.13 21.14
C ASN A 372 32.71 -4.69 20.64
N LYS A 373 33.82 -4.04 21.01
CA LYS A 373 34.27 -2.80 20.38
C LYS A 373 34.74 -3.04 18.94
N PHE A 374 34.86 -1.98 18.14
CA PHE A 374 35.47 -2.10 16.81
C PHE A 374 36.93 -2.56 16.95
N PHE A 375 37.30 -3.60 16.19
CA PHE A 375 38.59 -4.30 16.25
C PHE A 375 38.87 -5.09 17.54
N GLU A 376 37.88 -5.25 18.42
CA GLU A 376 37.89 -6.33 19.40
C GLU A 376 37.39 -7.61 18.72
N LEU A 377 38.30 -8.30 18.02
CA LEU A 377 38.02 -9.47 17.17
C LEU A 377 37.78 -10.74 18.02
N LYS A 378 36.70 -10.75 18.80
CA LYS A 378 36.31 -11.88 19.66
C LYS A 378 34.92 -12.39 19.28
N GLU A 379 34.68 -13.67 19.53
CA GLU A 379 33.33 -14.25 19.44
C GLU A 379 32.58 -14.08 20.78
N PRO A 380 31.25 -13.89 20.75
CA PRO A 380 30.41 -13.71 19.56
C PRO A 380 30.59 -12.32 18.90
N GLU A 381 30.51 -12.23 17.57
CA GLU A 381 30.45 -10.94 16.86
C GLU A 381 29.17 -10.14 17.17
N ASN A 382 29.25 -8.81 17.05
CA ASN A 382 28.07 -7.94 17.12
C ASN A 382 27.04 -8.37 16.08
N LYS A 383 25.76 -8.42 16.45
CA LYS A 383 24.67 -8.88 15.59
C LYS A 383 23.50 -7.90 15.57
N SER A 384 22.78 -7.89 14.46
CA SER A 384 21.55 -7.13 14.25
C SER A 384 20.81 -7.66 13.02
N THR A 385 19.74 -6.99 12.61
CA THR A 385 18.93 -7.27 11.42
C THR A 385 18.62 -5.96 10.71
N ALA A 386 18.22 -5.98 9.43
CA ALA A 386 17.80 -4.73 8.76
C ALA A 386 16.55 -4.13 9.40
N LYS A 387 15.66 -4.99 9.92
CA LYS A 387 14.45 -4.63 10.66
C LYS A 387 14.77 -3.91 11.97
N ASP A 388 15.80 -4.33 12.68
CA ASP A 388 16.25 -3.63 13.88
C ASP A 388 16.97 -2.33 13.55
N LEU A 389 17.85 -2.35 12.54
CA LEU A 389 18.69 -1.20 12.20
C LEU A 389 17.90 0.02 11.72
N ILE A 390 16.66 -0.13 11.25
CA ILE A 390 15.82 1.03 10.91
C ILE A 390 15.35 1.80 12.15
N ILE A 391 15.22 1.13 13.31
CA ILE A 391 14.60 1.68 14.52
C ILE A 391 15.30 2.97 15.02
N PRO A 392 16.64 3.05 15.10
CA PRO A 392 17.31 4.30 15.48
C PRO A 392 16.96 5.50 14.59
N LEU A 393 16.66 5.29 13.30
CA LEU A 393 16.18 6.37 12.41
C LEU A 393 14.79 6.84 12.83
N LEU A 394 13.90 5.89 13.17
CA LEU A 394 12.54 6.19 13.63
C LEU A 394 12.56 6.95 14.95
N LEU A 395 13.44 6.58 15.89
CA LEU A 395 13.58 7.27 17.17
C LEU A 395 13.99 8.74 16.99
N LEU A 396 14.98 8.98 16.13
CA LEU A 396 15.42 10.35 15.82
C LEU A 396 14.30 11.13 15.15
N GLU A 397 13.66 10.56 14.13
CA GLU A 397 12.70 11.29 13.32
C GLU A 397 11.36 11.52 14.06
N ASN A 398 10.88 10.56 14.86
CA ASN A 398 9.68 10.72 15.70
C ASN A 398 9.91 11.50 17.01
N ARG A 399 11.11 12.07 17.19
CA ARG A 399 11.48 12.85 18.39
C ARG A 399 11.25 12.09 19.69
N TYR A 400 11.58 10.79 19.68
CA TYR A 400 11.63 10.00 20.90
C TYR A 400 12.63 10.59 21.90
N ILE A 401 13.73 11.12 21.36
CA ILE A 401 14.66 12.01 22.05
C ILE A 401 14.23 13.45 21.74
N LYS A 402 14.31 14.35 22.74
CA LYS A 402 13.94 15.77 22.59
C LYS A 402 14.47 16.39 21.30
N ASP A 403 13.59 17.14 20.64
CA ASP A 403 13.76 17.67 19.27
C ASP A 403 15.16 18.23 18.99
N GLN A 404 15.68 19.11 19.85
CA GLN A 404 17.01 19.70 19.67
C GLN A 404 18.15 18.68 19.60
N LEU A 405 18.10 17.62 20.39
CA LEU A 405 19.11 16.57 20.42
C LEU A 405 18.93 15.60 19.24
N ALA A 406 17.69 15.22 18.94
CA ALA A 406 17.38 14.41 17.76
C ALA A 406 17.84 15.11 16.46
N GLN A 407 17.57 16.41 16.34
CA GLN A 407 18.00 17.21 15.19
C GLN A 407 19.53 17.26 15.07
N LYS A 408 20.27 17.42 16.18
CA LYS A 408 21.73 17.32 16.18
C LYS A 408 22.21 15.98 15.62
N GLY A 409 21.59 14.88 16.04
CA GLY A 409 21.89 13.54 15.52
C GLY A 409 21.63 13.41 14.01
N ILE A 410 20.46 13.88 13.56
CA ILE A 410 20.09 13.91 12.13
C ILE A 410 21.08 14.76 11.33
N ASP A 411 21.48 15.93 11.84
CA ASP A 411 22.42 16.82 11.17
C ASP A 411 23.83 16.21 11.06
N MET A 412 24.26 15.41 12.05
CA MET A 412 25.49 14.60 11.93
C MET A 412 25.37 13.57 10.79
N MET A 413 24.21 12.94 10.62
CA MET A 413 23.95 11.99 9.53
C MET A 413 23.83 12.68 8.15
N LYS A 414 23.28 13.90 8.10
CA LYS A 414 23.28 14.75 6.88
C LYS A 414 24.72 14.98 6.39
N LYS A 415 25.68 15.15 7.31
CA LYS A 415 27.11 15.37 7.04
C LYS A 415 27.91 14.09 6.70
N THR A 416 27.30 12.92 6.62
CA THR A 416 28.00 11.68 6.26
C THR A 416 28.69 11.79 4.90
N SER A 417 30.00 11.52 4.88
CA SER A 417 30.87 11.67 3.71
C SER A 417 30.53 10.70 2.58
N ASN A 418 30.20 9.44 2.90
CA ASN A 418 29.81 8.47 1.90
C ASN A 418 28.33 8.63 1.53
N LYS A 419 28.07 9.37 0.44
CA LYS A 419 26.76 9.46 -0.22
C LYS A 419 26.62 8.54 -1.43
N ASN A 420 27.61 7.68 -1.71
CA ASN A 420 27.68 6.86 -2.93
C ASN A 420 26.84 5.58 -2.90
N ARG A 421 25.88 5.47 -1.95
CA ARG A 421 24.95 4.35 -1.75
C ARG A 421 23.50 4.79 -1.90
N ILE A 422 22.71 4.90 -0.83
CA ILE A 422 21.30 5.32 -0.92
C ILE A 422 21.18 6.66 -1.65
N GLY A 423 22.06 7.61 -1.30
CA GLY A 423 22.08 8.94 -1.94
C GLY A 423 22.70 9.00 -3.34
N ARG A 424 23.21 7.89 -3.90
CA ARG A 424 24.07 7.90 -5.10
C ARG A 424 23.36 8.47 -6.33
N LEU A 425 22.11 8.06 -6.53
CA LEU A 425 21.32 8.34 -7.73
C LEU A 425 20.14 9.27 -7.44
N LEU A 426 19.96 9.70 -6.18
CA LEU A 426 18.85 10.55 -5.79
C LEU A 426 19.08 12.00 -6.27
N PRO A 427 18.02 12.71 -6.67
CA PRO A 427 18.14 14.11 -7.06
C PRO A 427 18.51 14.97 -5.85
N LYS A 428 19.26 16.05 -6.10
CA LYS A 428 19.72 16.98 -5.04
C LYS A 428 18.60 17.72 -4.31
N THR A 429 17.38 17.69 -4.84
CA THR A 429 16.18 18.22 -4.16
C THR A 429 15.80 17.41 -2.93
N LEU A 430 16.28 16.18 -2.81
CA LEU A 430 16.10 15.34 -1.62
C LEU A 430 17.28 15.51 -0.68
N THR A 431 16.98 15.64 0.62
CA THR A 431 18.02 15.63 1.65
C THR A 431 18.17 14.22 2.20
N VAL A 432 19.40 13.71 2.22
CA VAL A 432 19.73 12.34 2.67
C VAL A 432 20.59 12.41 3.92
N ALA A 433 20.04 11.98 5.05
CA ALA A 433 20.75 11.83 6.33
C ALA A 433 21.06 10.34 6.55
N ASN A 434 22.29 9.90 6.27
CA ASN A 434 22.62 8.47 6.20
C ASN A 434 23.78 8.02 7.10
N LYS A 435 23.90 6.70 7.27
CA LYS A 435 25.06 6.03 7.85
C LYS A 435 25.41 4.76 7.05
N SER A 436 26.58 4.78 6.41
CA SER A 436 27.10 3.62 5.69
C SER A 436 27.85 2.65 6.59
N GLY A 437 27.91 1.36 6.24
CA GLY A 437 28.79 0.38 6.85
C GLY A 437 29.32 -0.66 5.85
N THR A 438 30.57 -1.08 6.03
CA THR A 438 31.23 -2.07 5.19
C THR A 438 32.13 -2.97 6.00
N ILE A 439 31.99 -4.26 5.76
CA ILE A 439 32.91 -5.33 6.16
C ILE A 439 33.04 -6.31 4.99
N SER A 440 33.93 -7.30 5.11
CA SER A 440 34.17 -8.31 4.06
C SER A 440 32.87 -8.93 3.51
N LYS A 441 31.92 -9.28 4.38
CA LYS A 441 30.71 -10.03 4.02
C LYS A 441 29.46 -9.16 3.78
N LEU A 442 29.55 -7.84 4.00
CA LEU A 442 28.39 -6.94 3.95
C LEU A 442 28.76 -5.53 3.51
N VAL A 443 27.95 -4.98 2.61
CA VAL A 443 27.95 -3.56 2.25
C VAL A 443 26.54 -3.05 2.47
N GLY A 444 26.38 -2.01 3.28
CA GLY A 444 25.04 -1.50 3.61
C GLY A 444 25.00 -0.01 3.88
N ASP A 445 23.81 0.56 3.82
CA ASP A 445 23.53 1.95 4.14
C ASP A 445 22.15 2.06 4.78
N MET A 446 21.96 3.06 5.62
CA MET A 446 20.67 3.38 6.22
C MET A 446 20.47 4.89 6.21
N ALA A 447 19.27 5.39 5.96
CA ALA A 447 19.03 6.81 5.80
C ALA A 447 17.61 7.24 6.16
N LEU A 448 17.51 8.47 6.67
CA LEU A 448 16.31 9.31 6.56
C LEU A 448 16.39 10.10 5.25
N ILE A 449 15.32 10.07 4.47
CA ILE A 449 15.23 10.73 3.17
C ILE A 449 14.08 11.72 3.23
N TYR A 450 14.41 13.02 3.14
CA TYR A 450 13.47 14.11 3.24
C TYR A 450 13.07 14.63 1.86
N PHE A 451 11.77 14.84 1.69
CA PHE A 451 11.14 15.32 0.46
C PHE A 451 10.67 16.76 0.62
N PRO A 452 10.58 17.53 -0.49
CA PRO A 452 10.02 18.88 -0.44
C PRO A 452 8.49 18.90 -0.25
N ASP A 453 7.78 17.87 -0.71
CA ASP A 453 6.32 17.87 -0.86
C ASP A 453 5.62 16.66 -0.21
N ARG A 454 6.30 15.96 0.71
CA ARG A 454 5.75 14.89 1.56
C ARG A 454 6.60 14.65 2.81
N GLU A 455 6.07 13.87 3.74
CA GLU A 455 6.83 13.38 4.89
C GLU A 455 8.01 12.47 4.49
N PRO A 456 9.07 12.38 5.33
CA PRO A 456 10.23 11.57 5.03
C PRO A 456 9.91 10.07 4.97
N ILE A 457 10.89 9.30 4.48
CA ILE A 457 10.96 7.85 4.71
C ILE A 457 12.26 7.51 5.44
N ALA A 458 12.22 6.44 6.24
CA ALA A 458 13.42 5.77 6.72
C ALA A 458 13.68 4.52 5.85
N MET A 459 14.94 4.22 5.57
CA MET A 459 15.32 3.10 4.72
C MET A 459 16.65 2.51 5.17
N THR A 460 16.72 1.19 5.30
CA THR A 460 17.94 0.41 5.51
C THR A 460 18.10 -0.56 4.34
N VAL A 461 19.24 -0.55 3.65
CA VAL A 461 19.56 -1.47 2.55
C VAL A 461 20.90 -2.12 2.81
N LEU A 462 20.91 -3.45 2.96
CA LEU A 462 22.11 -4.26 3.17
C LEU A 462 22.26 -5.27 2.02
N ILE A 463 23.48 -5.42 1.55
CA ILE A 463 23.86 -6.39 0.52
C ILE A 463 24.86 -7.38 1.13
N THR A 464 24.52 -8.67 1.06
CA THR A 464 25.40 -9.80 1.41
C THR A 464 25.61 -10.69 0.18
N SER A 465 26.56 -11.62 0.24
CA SER A 465 26.80 -12.57 -0.85
C SER A 465 25.79 -13.74 -0.80
N LYS A 466 25.19 -14.14 -1.93
CA LYS A 466 24.37 -15.37 -2.02
C LYS A 466 25.22 -16.64 -1.81
N SER A 467 26.51 -16.57 -2.16
CA SER A 467 27.49 -17.64 -1.92
C SER A 467 28.41 -17.29 -0.74
N LYS A 468 29.06 -18.29 -0.13
CA LYS A 468 30.07 -18.06 0.91
C LYS A 468 31.26 -17.28 0.31
N GLY A 469 31.27 -15.96 0.46
CA GLY A 469 32.28 -15.09 -0.15
C GLY A 469 32.18 -13.63 0.28
N ALA A 470 33.20 -12.86 -0.08
CA ALA A 470 33.25 -11.42 0.19
C ALA A 470 32.35 -10.63 -0.78
N VAL A 471 31.81 -9.51 -0.31
CA VAL A 471 31.03 -8.57 -1.10
C VAL A 471 31.96 -7.49 -1.66
N ASN A 472 32.00 -7.35 -2.99
CA ASN A 472 32.74 -6.28 -3.64
C ASN A 472 31.98 -4.95 -3.51
N ALA A 473 32.50 -4.04 -2.69
CA ALA A 473 31.87 -2.74 -2.44
C ALA A 473 31.64 -1.91 -3.72
N ASN A 474 32.61 -1.89 -4.66
CA ASN A 474 32.47 -1.11 -5.89
C ASN A 474 31.31 -1.58 -6.78
N GLN A 475 30.91 -2.85 -6.66
CA GLN A 475 29.76 -3.42 -7.36
C GLN A 475 28.46 -3.30 -6.55
N ALA A 476 28.52 -3.47 -5.24
CA ALA A 476 27.36 -3.39 -4.35
C ALA A 476 26.83 -1.96 -4.16
N GLU A 477 27.69 -0.94 -4.06
CA GLU A 477 27.25 0.43 -3.82
C GLU A 477 26.30 0.99 -4.91
N PRO A 478 26.57 0.81 -6.22
CA PRO A 478 25.61 1.15 -7.27
C PRO A 478 24.28 0.38 -7.17
N GLU A 479 24.30 -0.88 -6.76
CA GLU A 479 23.08 -1.68 -6.58
C GLU A 479 22.20 -1.11 -5.46
N ILE A 480 22.80 -0.73 -4.32
CA ILE A 480 22.09 -0.01 -3.25
C ILE A 480 21.46 1.28 -3.78
N GLY A 481 22.21 2.06 -4.56
CA GLY A 481 21.70 3.30 -5.15
C GLY A 481 20.54 3.10 -6.12
N LYS A 482 20.56 2.03 -6.92
CA LYS A 482 19.45 1.68 -7.84
C LYS A 482 18.19 1.28 -7.08
N VAL A 483 18.32 0.43 -6.06
CA VAL A 483 17.18 0.05 -5.19
C VAL A 483 16.59 1.29 -4.53
N ALA A 484 17.43 2.11 -3.90
CA ALA A 484 17.00 3.33 -3.23
C ALA A 484 16.26 4.28 -4.18
N LEU A 485 16.78 4.50 -5.40
CA LEU A 485 16.13 5.34 -6.40
C LEU A 485 14.71 4.86 -6.73
N ASN A 486 14.55 3.57 -7.03
CA ASN A 486 13.24 3.03 -7.44
C ASN A 486 12.22 3.10 -6.29
N ILE A 487 12.64 2.77 -5.06
CA ILE A 487 11.75 2.89 -3.88
C ILE A 487 11.40 4.35 -3.62
N VAL A 488 12.38 5.26 -3.67
CA VAL A 488 12.13 6.69 -3.48
C VAL A 488 11.16 7.24 -4.54
N GLN A 489 11.35 6.89 -5.82
CA GLN A 489 10.44 7.29 -6.90
C GLN A 489 9.02 6.75 -6.72
N TYR A 490 8.87 5.54 -6.17
CA TYR A 490 7.56 5.00 -5.81
C TYR A 490 6.88 5.89 -4.76
N PHE A 491 7.58 6.21 -3.67
CA PHE A 491 7.04 7.04 -2.59
C PHE A 491 6.81 8.51 -2.98
N GLN A 492 7.58 9.07 -3.92
CA GLN A 492 7.39 10.45 -4.41
C GLN A 492 6.03 10.71 -5.05
N LYS A 493 5.30 9.65 -5.45
CA LYS A 493 3.94 9.78 -5.99
C LYS A 493 2.92 10.19 -4.92
N TYR A 494 3.22 9.98 -3.64
CA TYR A 494 2.33 10.25 -2.51
C TYR A 494 2.71 11.59 -1.85
N LYS A 495 2.08 12.66 -2.31
CA LYS A 495 2.28 14.02 -1.80
C LYS A 495 1.49 14.27 -0.52
N TYR A 496 1.75 15.42 0.12
CA TYR A 496 0.93 15.89 1.23
C TYR A 496 -0.56 15.94 0.90
N PRO A 497 -1.44 15.42 1.78
CA PRO A 497 -2.87 15.46 1.58
C PRO A 497 -3.44 16.88 1.76
N SER A 498 -4.59 17.16 1.14
CA SER A 498 -5.38 18.36 1.47
C SER A 498 -6.30 18.08 2.68
N LEU A 499 -6.52 19.09 3.52
CA LEU A 499 -7.40 19.01 4.69
C LEU A 499 -8.76 19.65 4.39
N TYR A 500 -9.81 18.89 4.70
CA TYR A 500 -11.19 19.33 4.64
C TYR A 500 -11.85 19.16 6.01
N ILE A 501 -12.68 20.13 6.40
CA ILE A 501 -13.51 20.08 7.61
C ILE A 501 -14.95 20.36 7.16
N ASN A 502 -15.88 19.44 7.44
CA ASN A 502 -17.29 19.49 7.03
C ASN A 502 -17.48 19.80 5.53
N GLY A 503 -16.69 19.16 4.66
CA GLY A 503 -16.73 19.39 3.22
C GLY A 503 -16.08 20.70 2.74
N GLU A 504 -15.71 21.62 3.64
CA GLU A 504 -14.96 22.82 3.29
C GLU A 504 -13.46 22.55 3.27
N LYS A 505 -12.78 22.96 2.19
CA LYS A 505 -11.32 22.81 2.09
C LYS A 505 -10.64 23.87 2.94
N ILE A 506 -9.95 23.43 4.00
CA ILE A 506 -9.26 24.32 4.94
C ILE A 506 -7.85 24.66 4.47
N LYS A 507 -7.11 23.66 3.97
CA LYS A 507 -5.70 23.85 3.59
C LYS A 507 -5.26 22.82 2.57
N ASP A 508 -4.55 23.26 1.54
CA ASP A 508 -3.87 22.38 0.60
C ASP A 508 -2.53 21.89 1.18
N SER A 509 -2.15 20.65 0.85
CA SER A 509 -0.84 20.08 1.18
C SER A 509 -0.47 20.20 2.68
N VAL A 510 -1.34 19.69 3.54
CA VAL A 510 -1.13 19.59 4.97
C VAL A 510 -0.17 18.44 5.27
N ALA A 511 0.87 18.75 6.04
CA ALA A 511 1.75 17.71 6.55
C ALA A 511 0.99 16.77 7.48
N PHE A 512 0.98 15.49 7.12
CA PHE A 512 0.31 14.42 7.86
C PHE A 512 1.27 13.27 8.03
N ARG A 513 1.40 12.81 9.26
CA ARG A 513 2.33 11.75 9.60
C ARG A 513 1.86 10.93 10.79
N TYR A 514 2.43 9.75 10.91
CA TYR A 514 2.30 8.94 12.11
C TYR A 514 3.50 9.15 13.01
N ILE A 515 3.22 9.32 14.30
CA ILE A 515 4.21 9.37 15.39
C ILE A 515 3.78 8.31 16.39
N ASN A 516 4.58 7.24 16.52
CA ASN A 516 4.26 6.10 17.39
C ASN A 516 2.86 5.51 17.11
N ASN A 517 2.53 5.26 15.84
CA ASN A 517 1.23 4.77 15.36
C ASN A 517 0.03 5.70 15.58
N VAL A 518 0.24 6.90 16.12
CA VAL A 518 -0.81 7.91 16.27
C VAL A 518 -0.72 8.87 15.08
N PRO A 519 -1.84 9.19 14.41
CA PRO A 519 -1.85 10.13 13.29
C PRO A 519 -1.83 11.58 13.77
N TYR A 520 -0.99 12.39 13.15
CA TYR A 520 -0.81 13.82 13.44
C TYR A 520 -0.92 14.63 12.15
N ILE A 521 -1.44 15.85 12.29
CA ILE A 521 -1.40 16.88 11.25
C ILE A 521 -0.58 18.08 11.72
N ASP A 522 0.07 18.76 10.78
CA ASP A 522 0.66 20.06 11.00
C ASP A 522 -0.43 21.13 11.12
N ILE A 523 -0.61 21.64 12.34
CA ILE A 523 -1.58 22.69 12.66
C ILE A 523 -1.03 24.11 12.43
N SER A 524 0.20 24.24 11.93
CA SER A 524 0.80 25.56 11.69
C SER A 524 -0.01 26.34 10.66
N GLY A 525 -0.55 27.49 11.08
CA GLY A 525 -1.38 28.36 10.23
C GLY A 525 -2.82 27.85 10.01
N ILE A 526 -3.29 26.85 10.76
CA ILE A 526 -4.69 26.41 10.72
C ILE A 526 -5.45 27.10 11.87
N THR A 527 -6.20 28.15 11.55
CA THR A 527 -6.94 28.95 12.55
C THR A 527 -8.22 28.28 13.05
N ALA A 528 -8.78 27.35 12.27
CA ALA A 528 -10.00 26.63 12.62
C ALA A 528 -9.84 25.64 13.80
N VAL A 529 -8.60 25.39 14.24
CA VAL A 529 -8.33 24.49 15.38
C VAL A 529 -8.14 25.33 16.64
N GLU A 530 -9.25 25.66 17.30
CA GLU A 530 -9.25 26.35 18.59
C GLU A 530 -9.03 25.35 19.76
N ASN A 531 -8.46 25.82 20.87
CA ASN A 531 -8.35 25.07 22.14
C ASN A 531 -7.52 23.76 22.11
N VAL A 532 -6.43 23.71 21.35
CA VAL A 532 -5.49 22.58 21.38
C VAL A 532 -4.74 22.48 22.72
N ASN A 533 -4.61 21.26 23.24
CA ASN A 533 -3.79 21.00 24.42
C ASN A 533 -2.30 21.13 24.05
N GLN A 534 -1.63 22.16 24.55
CA GLN A 534 -0.22 22.44 24.23
C GLN A 534 0.72 21.28 24.59
N ASP A 535 0.39 20.49 25.62
CA ASP A 535 1.22 19.36 26.06
C ASP A 535 1.22 18.19 25.07
N LYS A 536 0.27 18.17 24.13
CA LYS A 536 0.16 17.16 23.06
C LYS A 536 0.83 17.58 21.76
N ILE A 537 1.34 18.81 21.66
CA ILE A 537 2.00 19.28 20.45
C ILE A 537 3.40 18.67 20.37
N VAL A 538 3.69 18.02 19.25
CA VAL A 538 5.05 17.55 18.93
C VAL A 538 5.69 18.54 17.96
N LEU A 539 6.87 19.04 18.31
CA LEU A 539 7.65 19.93 17.46
C LEU A 539 8.64 19.13 16.62
N ILE A 540 8.61 19.31 15.30
CA ILE A 540 9.50 18.66 14.33
C ILE A 540 9.92 19.68 13.28
N GLU A 541 11.22 20.02 13.20
CA GLU A 541 11.79 20.98 12.22
C GLU A 541 10.93 22.27 12.06
N ASN A 542 10.47 22.83 13.19
CA ASN A 542 9.61 24.03 13.33
C ASN A 542 8.12 23.87 13.00
N LYS A 543 7.65 22.68 12.60
CA LYS A 543 6.22 22.39 12.47
C LYS A 543 5.63 21.96 13.80
N LYS A 544 4.36 22.32 14.02
CA LYS A 544 3.57 21.92 15.18
C LYS A 544 2.62 20.80 14.77
N TYR A 545 2.97 19.57 15.12
CA TYR A 545 2.11 18.42 14.88
C TYR A 545 1.15 18.23 16.07
N TYR A 546 -0.14 18.05 15.78
CA TYR A 546 -1.17 17.74 16.78
C TYR A 546 -1.92 16.45 16.41
N PRO A 547 -2.27 15.57 17.38
CA PRO A 547 -2.93 14.31 17.09
C PRO A 547 -4.35 14.57 16.58
N ILE A 548 -4.68 14.03 15.40
CA ILE A 548 -5.96 14.28 14.74
C ILE A 548 -7.14 13.70 15.54
N ASP A 549 -6.95 12.55 16.18
CA ASP A 549 -7.96 11.93 17.06
C ASP A 549 -8.33 12.86 18.21
N ASP A 550 -7.34 13.51 18.83
CA ASP A 550 -7.57 14.47 19.91
C ASP A 550 -8.21 15.77 19.42
N MET A 551 -7.98 16.13 18.16
CA MET A 551 -8.60 17.29 17.54
C MET A 551 -10.11 17.11 17.38
N VAL A 552 -10.56 15.89 17.06
CA VAL A 552 -11.98 15.60 16.78
C VAL A 552 -12.77 15.08 18.00
N LYS A 553 -12.08 14.52 19.00
CA LYS A 553 -12.69 13.82 20.14
C LYS A 553 -13.65 14.66 20.99
N ASN A 554 -13.41 15.97 21.11
CA ASN A 554 -14.20 16.85 21.99
C ASN A 554 -15.41 17.50 21.31
N ILE A 555 -15.46 17.47 19.98
CA ILE A 555 -16.47 18.18 19.19
C ILE A 555 -17.51 17.25 18.54
N GLY A 556 -17.36 15.93 18.68
CA GLY A 556 -18.28 14.95 18.08
C GLY A 556 -17.97 14.66 16.61
N TYR A 557 -16.73 14.87 16.17
CA TYR A 557 -16.32 14.68 14.77
C TYR A 557 -15.57 13.36 14.61
N SER A 558 -15.54 12.84 13.39
CA SER A 558 -14.71 11.74 12.91
C SER A 558 -13.74 12.26 11.86
N TRP A 559 -12.75 11.44 11.50
CA TRP A 559 -11.89 11.72 10.37
C TRP A 559 -11.56 10.46 9.59
N ASP A 560 -11.30 10.61 8.30
CA ASP A 560 -10.79 9.57 7.43
C ASP A 560 -9.71 10.13 6.48
N ILE A 561 -8.92 9.21 5.93
CA ILE A 561 -7.93 9.52 4.90
C ILE A 561 -8.29 8.77 3.62
N VAL A 562 -8.47 9.50 2.53
CA VAL A 562 -8.81 8.95 1.22
C VAL A 562 -7.55 8.93 0.36
N ASP A 563 -7.13 7.74 -0.04
CA ASP A 563 -5.99 7.46 -0.93
C ASP A 563 -4.67 8.16 -0.54
N ASN A 564 -4.47 8.42 0.75
CA ASN A 564 -3.34 9.20 1.27
C ASN A 564 -3.25 10.63 0.69
N ARG A 565 -4.35 11.18 0.13
CA ARG A 565 -4.40 12.47 -0.56
C ARG A 565 -5.37 13.46 0.05
N ILE A 566 -6.36 13.01 0.79
CA ILE A 566 -7.35 13.89 1.42
C ILE A 566 -7.54 13.43 2.86
N ILE A 567 -7.46 14.38 3.78
CA ILE A 567 -7.88 14.21 5.17
C ILE A 567 -9.22 14.92 5.27
N HIS A 568 -10.26 14.17 5.59
CA HIS A 568 -11.58 14.71 5.78
C HIS A 568 -11.98 14.56 7.25
N ILE A 569 -12.46 15.65 7.83
CA ILE A 569 -12.93 15.72 9.21
C ILE A 569 -14.39 16.13 9.15
N TYR A 570 -15.28 15.39 9.79
CA TYR A 570 -16.72 15.55 9.63
C TYR A 570 -17.47 15.24 10.93
N GLU A 571 -18.62 15.89 11.14
CA GLU A 571 -19.50 15.62 12.27
C GLU A 571 -20.02 14.16 12.22
N LYS A 572 -20.07 13.48 13.37
CA LYS A 572 -20.46 12.07 13.48
C LYS A 572 -21.91 11.79 13.16
#